data_AF-A0A2D5R8U9-F1
#
_entry.id   AF-A0A2D5R8U9-F1
#
_cell.length_a   1.000
_cell.length_b   1.000
_cell.length_c   1.000
_cell.angle_alpha   90.00
_cell.angle_beta   90.00
_cell.angle_gamma   90.00
#
_symmetry.space_group_name_H-M   'P 1'
#
loop_
_entity.id
_entity.type
_entity.pdbx_description
1 polymer ?
#
loop_
_entity_poly.entity_id
_entity_poly.type
_entity_poly.pdbx_seq_one_letter_code
_entity_poly.pdbx_strand_id
1 'polypeptide(L)'
;MRKIPIESLIQLLGMVGIIGSLIFVGLEMRQTQRIAIAAQIQERYSKVSDYHISLMTEGEVARDLIRRSVYTLDLDVLTPDEQATLIQIKNFFINQWQSIVAQYELGLTPQDVWEQTADRIKIAFAQCDWRPNFSSVTAGMNDYLDSLPSDCEA
;
A
#
# COMPACT_ATOMS: atom_id res chain seq x y z
N MET A 1 7.49 -63.24 19.44
CA MET A 1 7.04 -61.88 19.11
C MET A 1 7.25 -60.98 20.33
N ARG A 2 8.06 -59.93 20.21
CA ARG A 2 8.41 -59.04 21.33
C ARG A 2 7.21 -58.10 21.58
N LYS A 3 6.60 -58.15 22.77
CA LYS A 3 5.48 -57.26 23.12
C LYS A 3 6.02 -55.83 23.23
N ILE A 4 5.47 -54.92 22.44
CA ILE A 4 5.78 -53.49 22.57
C ILE A 4 5.14 -53.01 23.88
N PRO A 5 5.88 -52.32 24.77
CA PRO A 5 5.30 -51.78 25.99
C PRO A 5 4.24 -50.74 25.62
N ILE A 6 3.07 -50.82 26.25
CA ILE A 6 1.95 -49.89 26.02
C ILE A 6 2.39 -48.44 26.26
N GLU A 7 3.26 -48.21 27.25
CA GLU A 7 3.85 -46.89 27.56
C GLU A 7 4.62 -46.30 26.37
N SER A 8 5.41 -47.11 25.66
CA SER A 8 6.13 -46.67 24.46
C SER A 8 5.19 -46.30 23.32
N LEU A 9 4.04 -46.98 23.20
CA LEU A 9 3.02 -46.66 22.21
C LEU A 9 2.31 -45.34 22.54
N ILE A 10 1.97 -45.11 23.81
CA ILE A 10 1.36 -43.87 24.29
C ILE A 10 2.31 -42.68 24.07
N GLN A 11 3.60 -42.84 24.38
CA GLN A 11 4.60 -41.79 24.17
C GLN A 11 4.76 -41.44 22.69
N LEU A 12 4.80 -42.46 21.81
CA LEU A 12 4.85 -42.26 20.36
C LEU A 12 3.61 -41.51 19.87
N LEU A 13 2.41 -41.93 20.30
CA LEU A 13 1.16 -41.25 19.94
C LEU A 13 1.10 -39.81 20.45
N GLY A 14 1.61 -39.55 21.67
CA GLY A 14 1.71 -38.21 22.22
C GLY A 14 2.62 -37.30 21.39
N MET A 15 3.80 -37.79 21.00
CA MET A 15 4.71 -37.05 20.11
C MET A 15 4.10 -36.81 18.73
N VAL A 16 3.45 -37.82 18.14
CA VAL A 16 2.74 -37.66 16.86
C VAL A 16 1.59 -36.65 16.99
N GLY A 17 0.88 -36.63 18.12
CA GLY A 17 -0.16 -35.65 18.42
C GLY A 17 0.37 -34.21 18.44
N ILE A 18 1.52 -33.98 19.09
CA ILE A 18 2.17 -32.66 19.13
C ILE A 18 2.64 -32.25 17.73
N ILE A 19 3.25 -33.15 16.98
CA ILE A 19 3.70 -32.85 15.60
C ILE A 19 2.49 -32.55 14.72
N GLY A 20 1.42 -33.34 14.83
CA GLY A 20 0.17 -33.14 14.09
C GLY A 20 -0.49 -31.80 14.41
N SER A 21 -0.52 -31.38 15.67
CA SER A 21 -1.07 -30.07 16.05
C SER A 21 -0.24 -28.92 15.51
N LEU A 22 1.09 -29.01 15.54
CA LEU A 22 1.98 -27.98 14.96
C LEU A 22 1.81 -27.85 13.44
N ILE A 23 1.65 -28.96 12.73
CA ILE A 23 1.36 -28.94 11.28
C ILE A 23 0.04 -28.24 11.01
N PHE A 24 -1.01 -28.58 11.78
CA PHE A 24 -2.33 -27.97 11.64
C PHE A 24 -2.27 -26.45 11.87
N VAL A 25 -1.61 -26.02 12.95
CA VAL A 25 -1.40 -24.58 13.25
C VAL A 25 -0.62 -23.88 12.13
N GLY A 26 0.43 -24.52 11.58
CA GLY A 26 1.20 -23.97 10.46
C GLY A 26 0.35 -23.77 9.19
N LEU A 27 -0.55 -24.72 8.90
CA LEU A 27 -1.49 -24.61 7.79
C LEU A 27 -2.53 -23.50 8.02
N GLU A 28 -3.06 -23.39 9.23
CA GLU A 28 -4.03 -22.37 9.61
C GLU A 28 -3.42 -20.97 9.54
N MET A 29 -2.18 -20.77 10.03
CA MET A 29 -1.48 -19.48 9.89
C MET A 29 -1.26 -19.09 8.43
N ARG A 30 -0.89 -20.04 7.56
CA ARG A 30 -0.71 -19.78 6.13
C ARG A 30 -2.03 -19.38 5.46
N GLN A 31 -3.13 -20.04 5.84
CA GLN A 31 -4.46 -19.71 5.31
C GLN A 31 -4.91 -18.33 5.80
N THR A 32 -4.76 -18.03 7.08
CA THR A 32 -5.10 -16.72 7.67
C THR A 32 -4.31 -15.59 7.01
N GLN A 33 -3.01 -15.77 6.78
CA GLN A 33 -2.20 -14.78 6.06
C GLN A 33 -2.71 -14.53 4.64
N ARG A 34 -3.07 -15.59 3.90
CA ARG A 34 -3.64 -15.46 2.55
C ARG A 34 -4.97 -14.71 2.56
N ILE A 35 -5.83 -14.98 3.54
CA ILE A 35 -7.11 -14.29 3.70
C ILE A 35 -6.88 -12.80 4.00
N ALA A 36 -5.95 -12.48 4.90
CA ALA A 36 -5.62 -11.10 5.24
C ALA A 36 -5.13 -10.30 4.03
N ILE A 37 -4.24 -10.87 3.23
CA ILE A 37 -3.75 -10.23 1.98
C ILE A 37 -4.89 -10.05 0.99
N ALA A 38 -5.73 -11.07 0.78
CA ALA A 38 -6.87 -10.97 -0.12
C ALA A 38 -7.88 -9.89 0.33
N ALA A 39 -8.16 -9.80 1.64
CA ALA A 39 -9.02 -8.77 2.21
C ALA A 39 -8.44 -7.36 2.00
N GLN A 40 -7.12 -7.18 2.19
CA GLN A 40 -6.44 -5.92 1.93
C GLN A 40 -6.54 -5.51 0.44
N ILE A 41 -6.37 -6.46 -0.48
CA ILE A 41 -6.55 -6.24 -1.92
C ILE A 41 -7.99 -5.80 -2.22
N GLN A 42 -8.98 -6.52 -1.69
CA GLN A 42 -10.39 -6.19 -1.88
C GLN A 42 -10.75 -4.80 -1.33
N GLU A 43 -10.27 -4.46 -0.13
CA GLU A 43 -10.50 -3.15 0.47
C GLU A 43 -9.90 -2.03 -0.39
N ARG A 44 -8.71 -2.24 -0.95
CA ARG A 44 -8.09 -1.28 -1.88
C ARG A 44 -8.94 -1.10 -3.14
N TYR A 45 -9.44 -2.18 -3.74
CA TYR A 45 -10.34 -2.09 -4.89
C TYR A 45 -11.65 -1.37 -4.54
N SER A 46 -12.20 -1.60 -3.34
CA SER A 46 -13.37 -0.86 -2.86
C SER A 46 -13.10 0.64 -2.79
N LYS A 47 -12.00 1.06 -2.15
CA LYS A 47 -11.64 2.48 -2.03
C LYS A 47 -11.44 3.15 -3.39
N VAL A 48 -10.80 2.46 -4.33
CA VAL A 48 -10.64 2.97 -5.70
C VAL A 48 -11.99 3.05 -6.43
N SER A 49 -12.87 2.06 -6.24
CA SER A 49 -14.23 2.09 -6.79
C SER A 49 -15.05 3.25 -6.22
N ASP A 50 -14.99 3.48 -4.91
CA ASP A 50 -15.71 4.58 -4.25
C ASP A 50 -15.19 5.94 -4.73
N TYR A 51 -13.86 6.08 -4.90
CA TYR A 51 -13.26 7.24 -5.52
C TYR A 51 -13.78 7.47 -6.95
N HIS A 52 -13.89 6.41 -7.77
CA HIS A 52 -14.46 6.53 -9.11
C HIS A 52 -15.95 6.90 -9.10
N ILE A 53 -16.75 6.35 -8.18
CA ILE A 53 -18.17 6.70 -8.04
C ILE A 53 -18.29 8.18 -7.68
N SER A 54 -17.54 8.67 -6.68
CA SER A 54 -17.51 10.08 -6.30
C SER A 54 -17.11 10.98 -7.48
N LEU A 55 -16.10 10.57 -8.25
CA LEU A 55 -15.71 11.28 -9.46
C LEU A 55 -16.85 11.32 -10.49
N MET A 56 -17.70 10.31 -10.61
CA MET A 56 -18.81 10.30 -11.58
C MET A 56 -20.02 11.11 -11.12
N THR A 57 -20.32 11.15 -9.82
CA THR A 57 -21.52 11.80 -9.28
C THR A 57 -21.32 13.30 -9.02
N GLU A 58 -20.20 13.67 -8.38
CA GLU A 58 -20.01 15.00 -7.80
C GLU A 58 -18.66 15.64 -8.15
N GLY A 59 -17.75 14.89 -8.78
CA GLY A 59 -16.38 15.35 -9.03
C GLY A 59 -16.13 16.12 -10.33
N GLU A 60 -17.00 17.03 -10.78
CA GLU A 60 -16.81 17.71 -12.08
C GLU A 60 -15.47 18.45 -12.21
N VAL A 61 -15.14 19.27 -11.22
CA VAL A 61 -13.84 19.98 -11.16
C VAL A 61 -12.68 18.98 -11.13
N ALA A 62 -12.80 17.93 -10.33
CA ALA A 62 -11.76 16.90 -10.21
C ALA A 62 -11.56 16.14 -11.54
N ARG A 63 -12.64 15.79 -12.25
CA ARG A 63 -12.58 15.15 -13.57
C ARG A 63 -11.88 16.04 -14.59
N ASP A 64 -12.18 17.34 -14.59
CA ASP A 64 -11.53 18.28 -15.50
C ASP A 64 -10.02 18.45 -15.20
N LEU A 65 -9.64 18.56 -13.92
CA LEU A 65 -8.24 18.61 -13.51
C LEU A 65 -7.47 17.34 -13.90
N ILE A 66 -8.07 16.16 -13.68
CA ILE A 66 -7.48 14.87 -14.10
C ILE A 66 -7.29 14.82 -15.62
N ARG A 67 -8.30 15.28 -16.38
CA ARG A 67 -8.24 15.35 -17.85
C ARG A 67 -7.11 16.27 -18.34
N ARG A 68 -6.84 17.37 -17.63
CA ARG A 68 -5.75 18.32 -17.92
C ARG A 68 -4.37 17.86 -17.44
N SER A 69 -4.25 16.67 -16.85
CA SER A 69 -3.03 16.08 -16.29
C SER A 69 -2.53 16.79 -15.03
N VAL A 70 -2.69 16.09 -13.89
CA VAL A 70 -2.31 16.53 -12.53
C VAL A 70 -0.82 16.91 -12.41
N TYR A 71 0.05 16.34 -13.25
CA TYR A 71 1.51 16.58 -13.22
C TYR A 71 1.97 17.81 -14.00
N THR A 72 1.09 18.43 -14.79
CA THR A 72 1.44 19.52 -15.71
C THR A 72 0.65 20.80 -15.44
N LEU A 73 -0.20 20.78 -14.42
CA LEU A 73 -1.00 21.93 -14.02
C LEU A 73 -0.17 22.87 -13.17
N ASP A 74 -0.07 24.11 -13.62
CA ASP A 74 0.45 25.24 -12.86
C ASP A 74 -0.61 25.71 -11.86
N LEU A 75 -0.25 25.88 -10.58
CA LEU A 75 -1.17 26.31 -9.53
C LEU A 75 -1.63 27.76 -9.72
N ASP A 76 -0.78 28.62 -10.31
CA ASP A 76 -1.03 30.06 -10.41
C ASP A 76 -2.13 30.40 -11.42
N VAL A 77 -2.41 29.50 -12.36
CA VAL A 77 -3.48 29.66 -13.37
C VAL A 77 -4.82 29.06 -12.95
N LEU A 78 -4.87 28.37 -11.81
CA LEU A 78 -6.08 27.71 -11.31
C LEU A 78 -6.88 28.65 -10.40
N THR A 79 -8.21 28.50 -10.46
CA THR A 79 -9.10 29.13 -9.48
C THR A 79 -8.86 28.56 -8.07
N PRO A 80 -9.22 29.27 -6.99
CA PRO A 80 -9.03 28.76 -5.63
C PRO A 80 -9.67 27.38 -5.38
N ASP A 81 -10.85 27.14 -5.95
CA ASP A 81 -11.56 25.86 -5.83
C ASP A 81 -10.84 24.72 -6.59
N GLU A 82 -10.29 25.02 -7.76
CA GLU A 82 -9.48 24.07 -8.52
C GLU A 82 -8.16 23.74 -7.81
N GLN A 83 -7.49 24.74 -7.23
CA GLN A 83 -6.27 24.52 -6.44
C GLN A 83 -6.55 23.60 -5.25
N ALA A 84 -7.61 23.89 -4.47
CA ALA A 84 -8.03 23.06 -3.35
C ALA A 84 -8.33 21.63 -3.79
N THR A 85 -9.04 21.46 -4.91
CA THR A 85 -9.36 20.14 -5.48
C THR A 85 -8.10 19.41 -5.95
N LEU A 86 -7.17 20.11 -6.60
CA LEU A 86 -5.90 19.55 -7.07
C LEU A 86 -5.05 19.04 -5.90
N ILE A 87 -4.99 19.79 -4.80
CA ILE A 87 -4.31 19.37 -3.56
C ILE A 87 -4.90 18.05 -3.05
N GLN A 88 -6.23 17.89 -3.04
CA GLN A 88 -6.85 16.64 -2.60
C GLN A 88 -6.55 15.46 -3.54
N ILE A 89 -6.50 15.71 -4.86
CA ILE A 89 -6.11 14.68 -5.84
C ILE A 89 -4.65 14.23 -5.60
N LYS A 90 -3.72 15.19 -5.40
CA LYS A 90 -2.32 14.88 -5.06
C LYS A 90 -2.22 14.07 -3.76
N ASN A 91 -2.96 14.48 -2.72
CA ASN A 91 -3.01 13.76 -1.44
C ASN A 91 -3.55 12.33 -1.60
N PHE A 92 -4.56 12.12 -2.46
CA PHE A 92 -5.05 10.78 -2.76
C PHE A 92 -3.95 9.88 -3.34
N PHE A 93 -3.18 10.38 -4.32
CA PHE A 93 -2.07 9.61 -4.89
C PHE A 93 -0.97 9.32 -3.87
N ILE A 94 -0.55 10.33 -3.10
CA ILE A 94 0.48 10.18 -2.07
C ILE A 94 0.05 9.15 -1.01
N ASN A 95 -1.23 9.17 -0.61
CA ASN A 95 -1.80 8.17 0.30
C ASN A 95 -1.68 6.73 -0.24
N GLN A 96 -1.93 6.55 -1.55
CA GLN A 96 -1.75 5.25 -2.18
C GLN A 96 -0.26 4.85 -2.22
N TRP A 97 0.63 5.79 -2.54
CA TRP A 97 2.07 5.53 -2.63
C TRP A 97 2.69 5.19 -1.27
N GLN A 98 2.38 5.93 -0.20
CA GLN A 98 2.90 5.63 1.13
C GLN A 98 2.46 4.25 1.63
N SER A 99 1.24 3.83 1.25
CA SER A 99 0.77 2.48 1.55
C SER A 99 1.59 1.42 0.82
N ILE A 100 2.03 1.68 -0.41
CA ILE A 100 2.88 0.76 -1.18
C ILE A 100 4.30 0.72 -0.62
N VAL A 101 4.87 1.86 -0.22
CA VAL A 101 6.19 1.93 0.46
C VAL A 101 6.18 1.04 1.70
N ALA A 102 5.19 1.22 2.59
CA ALA A 102 5.07 0.39 3.79
C ALA A 102 4.90 -1.11 3.47
N GLN A 103 4.15 -1.46 2.42
CA GLN A 103 3.99 -2.86 2.00
C GLN A 103 5.28 -3.44 1.40
N TYR A 104 6.08 -2.63 0.69
CA TYR A 104 7.35 -3.04 0.12
C TYR A 104 8.38 -3.34 1.22
N GLU A 105 8.46 -2.50 2.24
CA GLU A 105 9.30 -2.73 3.43
C GLU A 105 8.97 -4.06 4.14
N LEU A 106 7.70 -4.46 4.12
CA LEU A 106 7.22 -5.74 4.67
C LEU A 106 7.39 -6.94 3.72
N GLY A 107 7.94 -6.75 2.51
CA GLY A 107 8.10 -7.79 1.50
C GLY A 107 6.77 -8.27 0.88
N LEU A 108 5.71 -7.45 0.98
CA LEU A 108 4.37 -7.78 0.47
C LEU A 108 4.11 -7.23 -0.93
N THR A 109 5.02 -6.43 -1.48
CA THR A 109 4.89 -5.79 -2.79
C THR A 109 5.84 -6.42 -3.80
N PRO A 110 5.34 -6.93 -4.94
CA PRO A 110 6.18 -7.38 -6.05
C PRO A 110 7.13 -6.28 -6.56
N GLN A 111 8.33 -6.68 -7.00
CA GLN A 111 9.39 -5.73 -7.39
C GLN A 111 8.96 -4.79 -8.53
N ASP A 112 8.22 -5.29 -9.52
CA ASP A 112 7.71 -4.50 -10.65
C ASP A 112 6.69 -3.45 -10.22
N VAL A 113 5.82 -3.80 -9.26
CA VAL A 113 4.83 -2.87 -8.67
C VAL A 113 5.54 -1.77 -7.86
N TRP A 114 6.60 -2.15 -7.15
CA TRP A 114 7.44 -1.21 -6.43
C TRP A 114 8.13 -0.24 -7.38
N GLU A 115 8.84 -0.73 -8.40
CA GLU A 115 9.57 0.10 -9.37
C GLU A 115 8.66 1.12 -10.05
N GLN A 116 7.47 0.70 -10.50
CA GLN A 116 6.50 1.63 -11.07
C GLN A 116 6.05 2.72 -10.08
N THR A 117 5.90 2.37 -8.80
CA THR A 117 5.47 3.32 -7.77
C THR A 117 6.60 4.27 -7.39
N ALA A 118 7.81 3.73 -7.22
CA ALA A 118 9.03 4.47 -6.96
C ALA A 118 9.28 5.54 -8.05
N ASP A 119 9.11 5.18 -9.32
CA ASP A 119 9.23 6.11 -10.44
C ASP A 119 8.19 7.24 -10.38
N ARG A 120 6.93 6.93 -10.05
CA ARG A 120 5.88 7.94 -9.89
C ARG A 120 6.17 8.90 -8.74
N ILE A 121 6.60 8.37 -7.59
CA ILE A 121 7.00 9.20 -6.45
C ILE A 121 8.18 10.09 -6.86
N LYS A 122 9.19 9.53 -7.53
CA LYS A 122 10.36 10.30 -8.00
C LYS A 122 9.98 11.43 -8.95
N ILE A 123 9.12 11.16 -9.93
CA ILE A 123 8.62 12.17 -10.87
C ILE A 123 7.83 13.25 -10.13
N ALA A 124 6.93 12.88 -9.22
CA ALA A 124 6.15 13.83 -8.43
C ALA A 124 7.04 14.67 -7.52
N PHE A 125 7.97 14.03 -6.80
CA PHE A 125 8.87 14.70 -5.86
C PHE A 125 9.86 15.63 -6.57
N ALA A 126 10.29 15.31 -7.79
CA ALA A 126 11.10 16.23 -8.60
C ALA A 126 10.38 17.56 -8.94
N GLN A 127 9.05 17.61 -8.84
CA GLN A 127 8.26 18.82 -9.06
C GLN A 127 8.04 19.58 -7.75
N CYS A 128 8.51 20.84 -7.67
CA CYS A 128 8.44 21.62 -6.44
C CYS A 128 7.01 21.88 -5.96
N ASP A 129 6.05 22.01 -6.88
CA ASP A 129 4.63 22.21 -6.57
C ASP A 129 3.95 21.00 -5.90
N TRP A 130 4.63 19.85 -5.83
CA TRP A 130 4.14 18.68 -5.10
C TRP A 130 4.72 18.59 -3.69
N ARG A 131 5.82 19.28 -3.39
CA ARG A 131 6.53 19.19 -2.10
C ARG A 131 5.62 19.47 -0.90
N PRO A 132 4.74 20.50 -0.91
CA PRO A 132 3.84 20.73 0.21
C PRO A 132 2.92 19.54 0.52
N ASN A 133 2.52 18.76 -0.48
CA ASN A 133 1.66 17.59 -0.28
C ASN A 133 2.38 16.41 0.41
N PHE A 134 3.72 16.38 0.39
CA PHE A 134 4.51 15.37 1.08
C PHE A 134 4.80 15.73 2.56
N SER A 135 4.41 16.91 3.03
CA SER A 135 4.72 17.40 4.39
C SER A 135 4.15 16.56 5.54
N SER A 136 3.11 15.76 5.28
CA SER A 136 2.41 14.96 6.29
C SER A 136 2.32 13.48 5.90
N VAL A 137 3.43 12.88 5.47
CA VAL A 137 3.54 11.45 5.18
C VAL A 137 4.08 10.64 6.37
N THR A 138 3.93 9.32 6.31
CA THR A 138 4.48 8.40 7.33
C THR A 138 6.02 8.45 7.40
N ALA A 139 6.58 7.99 8.52
CA ALA A 139 8.03 7.91 8.71
C ALA A 139 8.74 7.13 7.59
N GLY A 140 8.26 5.92 7.25
CA GLY A 140 8.86 5.13 6.16
C GLY A 140 8.79 5.81 4.79
N MET A 141 7.73 6.59 4.52
CA MET A 141 7.69 7.41 3.31
C MET A 141 8.73 8.53 3.36
N ASN A 142 8.89 9.23 4.49
CA ASN A 142 9.94 10.24 4.64
C ASN A 142 11.34 9.65 4.45
N ASP A 143 11.63 8.49 5.05
CA ASP A 143 12.91 7.81 4.89
C ASP A 143 13.20 7.50 3.40
N TYR A 144 12.17 7.09 2.64
CA TYR A 144 12.31 6.90 1.19
C TYR A 144 12.51 8.23 0.45
N LEU A 145 11.78 9.30 0.79
CA LEU A 145 11.92 10.61 0.16
C LEU A 145 13.30 11.22 0.40
N ASP A 146 13.90 11.03 1.58
CA ASP A 146 15.25 11.48 1.92
C ASP A 146 16.34 10.80 1.07
N SER A 147 16.04 9.65 0.47
CA SER A 147 16.93 8.97 -0.47
C SER A 147 16.89 9.57 -1.89
N LEU A 148 15.90 10.42 -2.19
CA LEU A 148 15.72 11.04 -3.50
C LEU A 148 16.45 12.40 -3.59
N PRO A 149 16.84 12.83 -4.80
CA PRO A 149 17.40 14.17 -4.99
C PRO A 149 16.45 15.27 -4.51
N SER A 150 17.01 16.27 -3.81
CA SER A 150 16.28 17.47 -3.39
C SER A 150 16.73 18.66 -4.22
N ASP A 151 16.07 18.88 -5.35
CA ASP A 151 16.42 19.93 -6.31
C ASP A 151 15.56 21.21 -6.12
N CYS A 152 14.60 21.19 -5.20
CA CYS A 152 13.79 22.34 -4.85
C CYS A 152 14.45 23.09 -3.69
N GLU A 153 14.88 24.33 -3.93
CA GLU A 153 15.35 25.20 -2.84
C GLU A 153 14.20 25.45 -1.85
N ALA A 154 14.54 25.42 -0.55
CA ALA A 154 13.61 25.57 0.57
C ALA A 154 13.10 27.00 0.75
#